data_AF-A0A814DMR5-F1
#
_entry.id   AF-A0A814DMR5-F1
#
_cell.length_a   1.000
_cell.length_b   1.000
_cell.length_c   1.000
_cell.angle_alpha   90.00
_cell.angle_beta   90.00
_cell.angle_gamma   90.00
#
_symmetry.space_group_name_H-M   'P 1'
#
loop_
_entity.id
_entity.type
_entity.pdbx_description
1 polymer ?
#
loop_
_entity_poly.entity_id
_entity_poly.type
_entity_poly.pdbx_seq_one_letter_code
_entity_poly.pdbx_strand_id
1 'polypeptide(L)'
;MKQLKEDQEEFVRFSPSSRTSLPLTPVPPAKCLRHSKVQLTNFEQDTIRLTFHLLLKDKMYPTVENLLSTLLSQYLELPIQSITSLRREMEALGFNYRKAKKAKVLMDSVTFQAQRAIYFRKIDQLRSNNSILYYHDEMWLSKNEEKTVVWVDDQ
;
A
#
# COMPACT_ATOMS: atom_id res chain seq x y z
N MET A 1 -34.96 35.34 68.70
CA MET A 1 -35.03 34.47 69.89
C MET A 1 -35.16 33.02 69.40
N LYS A 2 -34.27 32.14 69.90
CA LYS A 2 -34.41 30.68 70.15
C LYS A 2 -34.90 29.81 68.97
N GLN A 3 -34.03 29.14 68.22
CA GLN A 3 -33.41 27.80 68.46
C GLN A 3 -34.34 26.58 68.26
N LEU A 4 -33.84 25.62 67.44
CA LEU A 4 -34.01 24.14 67.48
C LEU A 4 -35.40 23.59 67.01
N LYS A 5 -35.55 22.58 66.13
CA LYS A 5 -34.89 21.28 65.84
C LYS A 5 -35.20 20.91 64.37
N GLU A 6 -34.27 20.39 63.57
CA GLU A 6 -33.87 18.98 63.48
C GLU A 6 -35.03 18.06 63.10
N ASP A 7 -35.24 17.85 61.80
CA ASP A 7 -36.00 16.71 61.27
C ASP A 7 -35.20 16.10 60.11
N GLN A 8 -35.23 14.77 60.10
CA GLN A 8 -34.12 13.91 59.70
C GLN A 8 -34.01 13.67 58.19
N GLU A 9 -32.77 13.42 57.77
CA GLU A 9 -32.41 12.76 56.53
C GLU A 9 -33.10 11.39 56.43
N GLU A 10 -33.99 11.22 55.45
CA GLU A 10 -34.36 9.89 54.98
C GLU A 10 -33.68 9.65 53.62
N PHE A 11 -32.37 9.39 53.69
CA PHE A 11 -31.60 8.93 52.55
C PHE A 11 -31.96 7.47 52.30
N VAL A 12 -32.91 7.23 51.40
CA VAL A 12 -33.27 5.89 50.92
C VAL A 12 -32.01 5.24 50.34
N ARG A 13 -31.40 4.34 51.11
CA ARG A 13 -30.30 3.49 50.62
C ARG A 13 -30.89 2.57 49.56
N PHE A 14 -30.67 2.89 48.30
CA PHE A 14 -30.80 1.92 47.22
C PHE A 14 -29.77 0.82 47.46
N SER A 15 -30.20 -0.29 48.05
CA SER A 15 -29.43 -1.53 48.07
C SER A 15 -29.12 -1.92 46.62
N PRO A 16 -27.85 -2.17 46.26
CA PRO A 16 -27.53 -2.60 44.91
C PRO A 16 -28.21 -3.95 44.71
N SER A 17 -29.22 -3.97 43.85
CA SER A 17 -29.83 -5.20 43.36
C SER A 17 -28.71 -6.12 42.90
N SER A 18 -28.61 -7.28 43.55
CA SER A 18 -27.70 -8.35 43.21
C SER A 18 -27.85 -8.66 41.74
N ARG A 19 -26.92 -8.16 40.91
CA ARG A 19 -26.76 -8.71 39.55
C ARG A 19 -26.30 -10.14 39.74
N THR A 20 -27.24 -11.08 39.70
CA THR A 20 -26.94 -12.49 39.51
C THR A 20 -26.20 -12.58 38.18
N SER A 21 -24.87 -12.60 38.23
CA SER A 21 -24.04 -12.87 37.07
C SER A 21 -24.31 -14.32 36.68
N LEU A 22 -25.11 -14.51 35.64
CA LEU A 22 -25.20 -15.81 35.00
C LEU A 22 -23.77 -16.23 34.58
N PRO A 23 -23.38 -17.48 34.82
CA PRO A 23 -22.05 -17.94 34.48
C PRO A 23 -21.84 -17.77 32.97
N LEU A 24 -20.78 -17.04 32.59
CA LEU A 24 -20.34 -16.93 31.21
C LEU A 24 -19.97 -18.34 30.75
N THR A 25 -20.86 -18.98 29.99
CA THR A 25 -20.50 -20.20 29.27
C THR A 25 -19.50 -19.83 28.19
N PRO A 26 -18.42 -20.60 28.00
CA PRO A 26 -17.49 -20.36 26.92
C PRO A 26 -18.24 -20.60 25.60
N VAL A 27 -18.58 -19.51 24.90
CA VAL A 27 -19.13 -19.59 23.55
C VAL A 27 -18.04 -20.23 22.68
N PRO A 28 -18.30 -21.39 22.04
CA PRO A 28 -17.31 -22.00 21.18
C PRO A 28 -16.93 -21.00 20.07
N PRO A 29 -15.64 -20.91 19.69
CA PRO A 29 -15.22 -19.97 18.66
C PRO A 29 -16.06 -20.21 17.41
N ALA A 30 -16.72 -19.17 16.92
CA ALA A 30 -17.52 -19.25 15.70
C ALA A 30 -16.63 -19.83 14.60
N LYS A 31 -17.07 -20.93 13.98
CA LYS A 31 -16.37 -21.49 12.82
C LYS A 31 -16.39 -20.43 11.73
N CYS A 32 -15.25 -19.78 11.47
CA CYS A 32 -15.12 -18.93 10.30
C CYS A 32 -15.34 -19.80 9.06
N LEU A 33 -16.41 -19.55 8.30
CA LEU A 33 -16.59 -20.19 7.00
C LEU A 33 -15.37 -19.88 6.14
N ARG A 34 -14.69 -20.93 5.68
CA ARG A 34 -13.60 -20.77 4.73
C ARG A 34 -14.22 -20.31 3.42
N HIS A 35 -13.92 -19.09 2.99
CA HIS A 35 -14.31 -18.63 1.67
C HIS A 35 -13.70 -19.55 0.61
N SER A 36 -14.52 -20.03 -0.33
CA SER A 36 -14.06 -20.81 -1.47
C SER A 36 -13.11 -19.96 -2.31
N LYS A 37 -11.99 -20.56 -2.77
CA LYS A 37 -11.09 -19.91 -3.71
C LYS A 37 -11.85 -19.65 -5.02
N VAL A 38 -11.84 -18.41 -5.49
CA VAL A 38 -12.38 -18.06 -6.81
C VAL A 38 -11.46 -18.71 -7.84
N GLN A 39 -12.01 -19.49 -8.76
CA GLN A 39 -11.22 -20.04 -9.85
C GLN A 39 -11.41 -19.15 -11.06
N LEU A 40 -10.34 -18.50 -11.49
CA LEU A 40 -10.36 -17.68 -12.71
C LEU A 40 -9.98 -18.52 -13.92
N THR A 41 -10.73 -18.34 -14.99
CA THR A 41 -10.39 -18.77 -16.34
C THR A 41 -9.16 -18.00 -16.86
N ASN A 42 -8.43 -18.59 -17.81
CA ASN A 42 -7.23 -17.95 -18.39
C ASN A 42 -7.53 -16.56 -18.96
N PHE A 43 -8.71 -16.38 -19.56
CA PHE A 43 -9.13 -15.10 -20.12
C PHE A 43 -9.25 -14.00 -19.07
N GLU A 44 -9.81 -14.31 -17.90
CA GLU A 44 -9.95 -13.35 -16.80
C GLU A 44 -8.58 -13.01 -16.21
N GLN A 45 -7.68 -13.99 -16.12
CA GLN A 45 -6.30 -13.79 -15.70
C GLN A 45 -5.56 -12.83 -16.65
N ASP A 46 -5.70 -13.04 -17.96
CA ASP A 46 -5.12 -12.17 -19.00
C ASP A 46 -5.71 -10.76 -18.94
N THR A 47 -7.00 -10.64 -18.65
CA THR A 47 -7.68 -9.35 -18.48
C THR A 47 -7.07 -8.56 -17.30
N ILE A 48 -6.84 -9.23 -16.16
CA ILE A 48 -6.19 -8.61 -14.99
C ILE A 48 -4.78 -8.09 -15.34
N ARG A 49 -3.98 -8.90 -16.05
CA ARG A 49 -2.64 -8.49 -16.50
C ARG A 49 -2.69 -7.31 -17.44
N LEU A 50 -3.57 -7.36 -18.44
CA LEU A 50 -3.73 -6.29 -19.42
C LEU A 50 -4.08 -4.98 -18.73
N THR A 51 -5.11 -4.97 -17.87
CA THR A 51 -5.52 -3.76 -17.14
C THR A 51 -4.39 -3.24 -16.24
N PHE A 52 -3.65 -4.13 -15.57
CA PHE A 52 -2.48 -3.75 -14.78
C PHE A 52 -1.41 -3.04 -15.62
N HIS A 53 -1.07 -3.56 -16.79
CA HIS A 53 -0.08 -2.94 -17.67
C HIS A 53 -0.59 -1.65 -18.32
N LEU A 54 -1.89 -1.53 -18.59
CA LEU A 54 -2.48 -0.27 -19.07
C LEU A 54 -2.32 0.84 -18.02
N LEU A 55 -2.56 0.55 -16.74
CA LEU A 55 -2.33 1.52 -15.65
C LEU A 55 -0.86 1.98 -15.59
N LEU A 56 0.08 1.05 -15.77
CA LEU A 56 1.51 1.38 -15.81
C LEU A 56 1.86 2.24 -17.03
N LYS A 57 1.29 1.94 -18.20
CA LYS A 57 1.46 2.73 -19.43
C LYS A 57 0.99 4.18 -19.23
N ASP A 58 -0.09 4.37 -18.47
CA ASP A 58 -0.65 5.68 -18.13
C ASP A 58 0.11 6.39 -16.99
N LYS A 59 1.29 5.87 -16.60
CA LYS A 59 2.14 6.38 -15.51
C LYS A 59 1.43 6.40 -14.14
N MET A 60 0.38 5.59 -13.98
CA MET A 60 -0.33 5.42 -12.72
C MET A 60 0.22 4.20 -11.98
N TYR A 61 0.50 4.32 -10.68
CA TYR A 61 0.92 3.18 -9.88
C TYR A 61 -0.27 2.25 -9.62
N PRO A 62 -0.27 1.00 -10.12
CA PRO A 62 -1.37 0.08 -9.92
C PRO A 62 -1.45 -0.31 -8.44
N THR A 63 -2.55 0.09 -7.81
CA THR A 63 -2.99 -0.38 -6.49
C THR A 63 -4.14 -1.34 -6.67
N VAL A 64 -4.32 -2.30 -5.76
CA VAL A 64 -5.43 -3.26 -5.83
C VAL A 64 -6.79 -2.56 -5.92
N GLU A 65 -6.98 -1.45 -5.21
CA GLU A 65 -8.21 -0.63 -5.27
C GLU A 65 -8.44 -0.01 -6.65
N ASN A 66 -7.44 0.71 -7.17
CA ASN A 66 -7.50 1.30 -8.50
C ASN A 66 -7.74 0.23 -9.59
N LEU A 67 -7.03 -0.89 -9.49
CA LEU A 67 -7.18 -2.01 -10.41
C LEU A 67 -8.60 -2.59 -10.34
N LEU A 68 -9.14 -2.84 -9.14
CA LEU A 68 -10.51 -3.32 -8.96
C LEU A 68 -11.53 -2.34 -9.53
N SER A 69 -11.37 -1.04 -9.26
CA SER A 69 -12.27 -0.01 -9.78
C SER A 69 -12.26 0.08 -11.31
N THR A 70 -11.10 -0.13 -11.92
CA THR A 70 -10.94 -0.15 -13.38
C THR A 70 -11.52 -1.42 -13.99
N LEU A 71 -11.32 -2.57 -13.33
CA LEU A 71 -11.88 -3.85 -13.77
C LEU A 71 -13.40 -3.85 -13.69
N LEU A 72 -13.99 -3.36 -12.59
CA LEU A 72 -15.44 -3.31 -12.42
C LEU A 72 -16.12 -2.31 -13.38
N SER A 73 -15.42 -1.26 -13.81
CA SER A 73 -15.97 -0.30 -14.77
C SER A 73 -15.95 -0.81 -16.21
N GLN A 74 -14.96 -1.64 -16.57
CA GLN A 74 -14.80 -2.17 -17.94
C GLN A 74 -15.41 -3.57 -18.12
N TYR A 75 -15.40 -4.40 -17.08
CA TYR A 75 -15.75 -5.83 -17.13
C TYR A 75 -16.61 -6.22 -15.93
N LEU A 76 -17.92 -5.96 -16.01
CA LEU A 76 -18.87 -6.25 -14.93
C LEU A 76 -19.04 -7.75 -14.64
N GLU A 77 -18.71 -8.60 -15.60
CA GLU A 77 -18.87 -10.07 -15.52
C GLU A 77 -17.78 -10.77 -14.70
N LEU A 78 -16.73 -10.06 -14.29
CA LEU A 78 -15.64 -10.66 -13.52
C LEU A 78 -16.14 -11.16 -12.16
N PRO A 79 -15.79 -12.39 -11.75
CA PRO A 79 -16.23 -12.98 -10.47
C PRO A 79 -15.56 -12.33 -9.25
N ILE A 80 -14.58 -11.46 -9.47
CA ILE A 80 -13.82 -10.78 -8.40
C ILE A 80 -14.51 -9.46 -8.05
N GLN A 81 -15.15 -9.43 -6.88
CA GLN A 81 -15.80 -8.22 -6.36
C GLN A 81 -15.12 -7.63 -5.13
N SER A 82 -14.12 -8.32 -4.55
CA SER A 82 -13.45 -7.89 -3.33
C SER A 82 -11.96 -7.63 -3.54
N ILE A 83 -11.45 -6.61 -2.84
CA ILE A 83 -10.03 -6.25 -2.82
C ILE A 83 -9.16 -7.42 -2.35
N THR A 84 -9.63 -8.14 -1.33
CA THR A 84 -8.92 -9.29 -0.76
C THR A 84 -8.85 -10.46 -1.73
N SER A 85 -9.91 -10.71 -2.50
CA SER A 85 -9.90 -11.71 -3.56
C SER A 85 -8.95 -11.30 -4.68
N LEU A 86 -9.04 -10.05 -5.18
CA LEU A 86 -8.16 -9.57 -6.25
C LEU A 86 -6.69 -9.69 -5.86
N ARG A 87 -6.34 -9.29 -4.63
CA ARG A 87 -4.97 -9.40 -4.12
C ARG A 87 -4.46 -10.85 -4.17
N ARG A 88 -5.27 -11.80 -3.70
CA ARG A 88 -4.88 -13.23 -3.70
C ARG A 88 -4.68 -13.76 -5.11
N GLU A 89 -5.53 -13.34 -6.04
CA GLU A 89 -5.42 -13.75 -7.44
C GLU A 89 -4.20 -13.10 -8.11
N MET A 90 -3.90 -11.83 -7.82
CA MET A 90 -2.66 -11.20 -8.25
C MET A 90 -1.43 -11.96 -7.73
N GLU A 91 -1.40 -12.31 -6.44
CA GLU A 91 -0.31 -13.12 -5.87
C GLU A 91 -0.22 -14.51 -6.54
N ALA A 92 -1.36 -15.13 -6.87
CA ALA A 92 -1.40 -16.41 -7.59
C ALA A 92 -0.92 -16.32 -9.04
N LEU A 93 -1.11 -15.17 -9.69
CA LEU A 93 -0.58 -14.85 -11.03
C LEU A 93 0.92 -14.53 -11.02
N GLY A 94 1.56 -14.44 -9.85
CA GLY A 94 2.99 -14.12 -9.74
C GLY A 94 3.29 -12.62 -9.65
N PHE A 95 2.28 -11.78 -9.42
CA PHE A 95 2.53 -10.39 -9.03
C PHE A 95 3.07 -10.32 -7.60
N ASN A 96 4.11 -9.52 -7.40
CA ASN A 96 4.76 -9.36 -6.12
C ASN A 96 4.65 -7.93 -5.61
N TYR A 97 4.24 -7.79 -4.34
CA TYR A 97 4.27 -6.51 -3.65
C TYR A 97 5.63 -6.33 -2.97
N ARG A 98 6.48 -5.46 -3.53
CA ARG A 98 7.86 -5.29 -3.06
C ARG A 98 8.28 -3.83 -3.02
N LYS A 99 9.40 -3.57 -2.35
CA LYS A 99 10.03 -2.23 -2.37
C LYS A 99 10.39 -1.87 -3.80
N ALA A 100 10.04 -0.64 -4.20
CA ALA A 100 10.33 -0.15 -5.54
C ALA A 100 11.86 -0.13 -5.76
N LYS A 101 12.33 -0.76 -6.85
CA LYS A 101 13.71 -0.61 -7.29
C LYS A 101 13.83 0.79 -7.90
N LYS A 102 14.47 1.70 -7.15
CA LYS A 102 14.67 3.11 -7.53
C LYS A 102 15.65 3.32 -8.70
N ALA A 103 16.24 2.24 -9.21
CA ALA A 103 17.18 2.31 -10.32
C ALA A 103 16.42 2.37 -11.65
N LYS A 104 15.98 3.57 -12.04
CA LYS A 104 15.71 3.85 -13.45
C LYS A 104 17.06 4.07 -14.12
N VAL A 105 17.57 3.06 -14.82
CA VAL A 105 18.64 3.30 -15.80
C VAL A 105 17.96 3.87 -17.03
N LEU A 106 17.70 5.19 -16.99
CA LEU A 106 17.39 5.91 -18.22
C LEU A 106 18.65 5.79 -19.08
N MET A 107 18.56 5.01 -20.14
CA MET A 107 19.62 4.95 -21.13
C MET A 107 19.67 6.33 -21.79
N ASP A 108 20.72 7.09 -21.49
CA ASP A 108 20.96 8.39 -22.08
C ASP A 108 20.94 8.31 -23.61
N SER A 109 20.50 9.37 -24.29
CA SER A 109 20.72 9.52 -25.75
C SER A 109 22.20 9.37 -26.08
N VAL A 110 22.53 8.80 -27.24
CA VAL A 110 23.91 8.57 -27.70
C VAL A 110 24.75 9.85 -27.61
N THR A 111 24.15 11.02 -27.86
CA THR A 111 24.82 12.33 -27.74
C THR A 111 25.26 12.64 -26.30
N PHE A 112 24.39 12.38 -25.31
CA PHE A 112 24.73 12.57 -23.90
C PHE A 112 25.80 11.58 -23.44
N GLN A 113 25.77 10.34 -23.95
CA GLN A 113 26.82 9.35 -23.68
C GLN A 113 28.19 9.82 -24.20
N ALA A 114 28.25 10.37 -25.41
CA ALA A 114 29.49 10.91 -25.98
C ALA A 114 30.01 12.11 -25.18
N GLN A 115 29.13 13.05 -24.79
CA GLN A 115 29.50 14.19 -23.94
C GLN A 115 30.04 13.73 -22.58
N ARG A 116 29.43 12.71 -21.98
CA ARG A 116 29.86 12.13 -20.71
C ARG A 116 31.24 11.47 -20.83
N ALA A 117 31.52 10.76 -21.92
CA ALA A 117 32.85 10.20 -22.18
C ALA A 117 33.93 11.29 -22.27
N ILE A 118 33.63 12.41 -22.95
CA ILE A 118 34.53 13.58 -23.03
C ILE A 118 34.73 14.21 -21.64
N TYR A 119 33.65 14.37 -20.87
CA TYR A 119 33.69 14.90 -19.51
C TYR A 119 34.60 14.06 -18.62
N PHE A 120 34.45 12.73 -18.61
CA PHE A 120 35.27 11.84 -17.79
C PHE A 120 36.75 11.93 -18.15
N ARG A 121 37.10 11.97 -19.44
CA ARG A 121 38.49 12.17 -19.88
C ARG A 121 39.10 13.46 -19.34
N LYS A 122 38.34 14.56 -19.33
CA LYS A 122 38.81 15.84 -18.78
C LYS A 122 38.97 15.78 -17.27
N ILE A 123 38.04 15.14 -16.56
CA ILE A 123 38.14 14.95 -15.11
C ILE A 123 39.37 14.13 -14.75
N ASP A 124 39.67 13.07 -15.49
CA ASP A 124 40.85 12.23 -15.24
C ASP A 124 42.17 12.99 -15.46
N GLN A 125 42.21 13.89 -16.46
CA GLN A 125 43.33 14.80 -16.65
C GLN A 125 43.50 15.76 -15.46
N LEU A 126 42.41 16.37 -15.00
CA LEU A 126 42.44 17.29 -13.84
C LEU A 126 42.90 16.58 -12.56
N ARG A 127 42.46 15.33 -12.35
CA ARG A 127 42.91 14.48 -11.24
C ARG A 127 44.40 14.15 -11.36
N SER A 128 44.87 13.82 -12.56
CA SER A 128 46.29 13.52 -12.81
C SER A 128 47.18 14.73 -12.58
N ASN A 129 46.66 15.94 -12.84
CA ASN A 129 47.35 17.21 -12.60
C ASN A 129 47.25 17.68 -11.13
N ASN A 130 46.79 16.82 -10.22
CA ASN A 130 46.66 17.10 -8.79
C ASN A 130 45.81 18.36 -8.48
N SER A 131 44.84 18.66 -9.35
CA SER A 131 43.93 19.79 -9.16
C SER A 131 42.92 19.48 -8.06
N ILE A 132 42.48 20.50 -7.32
CA ILE A 132 41.43 20.36 -6.30
C ILE A 132 40.08 20.54 -6.99
N LEU A 133 39.23 19.50 -6.95
CA LEU A 133 37.89 19.54 -7.54
C LEU A 133 36.84 19.69 -6.43
N TYR A 134 36.01 20.72 -6.54
CA TYR A 134 34.81 20.90 -5.72
C TYR A 134 33.58 20.65 -6.58
N TYR A 135 32.68 19.79 -6.09
CA TYR A 135 31.42 19.51 -6.74
C TYR A 135 30.29 20.14 -5.93
N HIS A 136 29.39 20.83 -6.61
CA HIS A 136 28.18 21.38 -6.03
C HIS A 136 27.00 20.85 -6.83
N ASP A 137 25.99 20.37 -6.13
CA ASP A 137 24.75 19.91 -6.74
C ASP A 137 23.58 20.34 -5.85
N GLU A 138 22.50 20.76 -6.49
CA GLU A 138 21.26 21.12 -5.82
C GLU A 138 20.28 19.95 -6.00
N MET A 139 19.77 19.44 -4.88
CA MET A 139 18.74 18.40 -4.91
C MET A 139 17.45 18.93 -4.29
N TRP A 140 16.37 18.94 -5.06
CA TRP A 140 15.04 19.17 -4.54
C TRP A 140 14.55 17.87 -3.89
N LEU A 141 14.30 17.91 -2.58
CA LEU A 141 13.71 16.79 -1.84
C LEU A 141 12.20 17.00 -1.77
N SER A 142 11.44 16.23 -2.56
CA SER A 142 9.99 16.19 -2.42
C SER A 142 9.54 14.99 -1.60
N LYS A 143 8.59 15.20 -0.67
CA LYS A 143 8.06 14.15 0.21
C LYS A 143 7.26 13.06 -0.55
N ASN A 144 6.91 13.33 -1.81
CA ASN A 144 5.94 12.53 -2.59
C ASN A 144 6.52 11.93 -3.88
N GLU A 145 7.84 11.95 -4.08
CA GLU A 145 8.43 11.70 -5.40
C GLU A 145 8.19 10.28 -5.93
N GLU A 146 8.25 9.25 -5.07
CA GLU A 146 7.96 7.86 -5.47
C GLU A 146 7.39 7.01 -4.31
N LYS A 147 6.49 6.08 -4.64
CA LYS A 147 5.98 5.11 -3.66
C LYS A 147 7.10 4.16 -3.22
N THR A 148 7.27 3.97 -1.92
CA THR A 148 8.31 3.08 -1.36
C THR A 148 8.08 1.62 -1.72
N VAL A 149 6.81 1.24 -1.91
CA VAL A 149 6.36 -0.14 -2.19
C VAL A 149 5.35 -0.12 -3.33
N VAL A 150 5.53 -1.03 -4.27
CA VAL A 150 4.75 -1.13 -5.51
C VAL A 150 4.48 -2.59 -5.83
N TRP A 151 3.38 -2.83 -6.56
CA TRP A 151 3.15 -4.10 -7.22
C TRP A 151 4.01 -4.19 -8.46
N VAL A 152 4.67 -5.33 -8.67
CA VAL A 152 5.49 -5.61 -9.84
C VAL A 152 5.05 -6.95 -10.42
N ASP A 153 4.97 -7.03 -11.74
CA ASP A 153 4.86 -8.30 -12.45
C ASP A 153 6.26 -8.88 -12.62
N ASP A 154 6.50 -10.09 -12.10
CA ASP A 154 7.79 -10.80 -12.17
C ASP A 154 7.79 -11.93 -13.20
N GLN A 155 6.73 -12.06 -13.99
CA GLN A 155 6.61 -13.03 -15.09
C GLN A 155 7.28 -12.54 -16.37
#